data_AF-A0A829WD63-F1
#
_entry.id   AF-A0A829WD63-F1
#
_cell.length_a   1.000
_cell.length_b   1.000
_cell.length_c   1.000
_cell.angle_alpha   90.00
_cell.angle_beta   90.00
_cell.angle_gamma   90.00
#
_symmetry.space_group_name_H-M   'P 1'
#
loop_
_entity.id
_entity.type
_entity.pdbx_description
1 polymer ?
#
loop_
_entity_poly.entity_id
_entity_poly.type
_entity_poly.pdbx_seq_one_letter_code
_entity_poly.pdbx_strand_id
1 'polypeptide(L)'
;MDLTKQQQLFASLTPQQQDTINYYHNNNMAMLRKICDPIIYRKGVPLMDYDELYDVASDTLLESLGTYDESKGSQFGTYLKGNINRAFYDWTRDNRRFKRCNLTEERDKDGNLVKDKNGKQKYVVIADISIDAPIGDESESTLADMLPSDFDIEAELAEEIGISSDSKMEKYLEKLSKKQRQVAGYLSDGYKPSEIKDLLHISEKEYSDCMMAIRSYKNIKILL
;
A
#
# COMPACT_ATOMS: atom_id res chain seq x y z
N MET A 1 -19.30 -17.02 -16.02
CA MET A 1 -18.84 -15.90 -15.17
C MET A 1 -20.09 -15.16 -14.77
N ASP A 2 -20.48 -15.22 -13.51
CA ASP A 2 -21.65 -14.46 -13.05
C ASP A 2 -21.33 -12.98 -13.13
N LEU A 3 -22.26 -12.21 -13.73
CA LEU A 3 -22.18 -10.76 -13.75
C LEU A 3 -22.13 -10.25 -12.31
N THR A 4 -21.26 -9.28 -12.04
CA THR A 4 -21.23 -8.59 -10.74
C THR A 4 -22.59 -7.93 -10.46
N LYS A 5 -22.93 -7.69 -9.19
CA LYS A 5 -24.20 -7.02 -8.83
C LYS A 5 -24.41 -5.71 -9.59
N GLN A 6 -23.35 -4.94 -9.81
CA GLN A 6 -23.39 -3.72 -10.63
C GLN A 6 -23.71 -4.03 -12.10
N GLN A 7 -23.09 -5.04 -12.70
CA GLN A 7 -23.36 -5.43 -14.09
C GLN A 7 -24.79 -5.98 -14.30
N GLN A 8 -25.35 -6.69 -13.31
CA GLN A 8 -26.74 -7.15 -13.34
C GLN A 8 -27.72 -5.98 -13.23
N LEU A 9 -27.39 -4.98 -12.43
CA LEU A 9 -28.18 -3.75 -12.27
C LEU A 9 -28.20 -2.97 -13.59
N PHE A 10 -27.06 -2.78 -14.26
CA PHE A 10 -26.98 -2.09 -15.55
C PHE A 10 -27.78 -2.79 -16.66
N ALA A 11 -27.80 -4.13 -16.69
CA ALA A 11 -28.52 -4.90 -17.70
C ALA A 11 -30.05 -4.88 -17.54
N SER A 12 -30.57 -4.37 -16.42
CA SER A 12 -32.01 -4.37 -16.09
C SER A 12 -32.64 -2.99 -15.98
N LEU A 13 -31.91 -1.92 -16.35
CA LEU A 13 -32.40 -0.55 -16.25
C LEU A 13 -33.56 -0.27 -17.21
N THR A 14 -34.63 0.31 -16.70
CA THR A 14 -35.72 0.82 -17.53
C THR A 14 -35.29 2.08 -18.28
N PRO A 15 -35.93 2.44 -19.41
CA PRO A 15 -35.66 3.70 -20.10
C PRO A 15 -35.74 4.94 -19.18
N GLN A 16 -36.71 4.95 -18.26
CA GLN A 16 -36.87 6.02 -17.28
C GLN A 16 -35.69 6.10 -16.28
N GLN A 17 -35.15 4.96 -15.85
CA GLN A 17 -33.96 4.91 -15.01
C GLN A 17 -32.73 5.39 -15.79
N GLN A 18 -32.61 5.02 -17.07
CA GLN A 18 -31.53 5.49 -17.94
C GLN A 18 -31.57 7.01 -18.14
N ASP A 19 -32.75 7.58 -18.35
CA ASP A 19 -32.95 9.03 -18.45
C ASP A 19 -32.57 9.74 -17.14
N THR A 20 -32.88 9.11 -16.00
CA THR A 20 -32.50 9.64 -14.68
C THR A 20 -30.99 9.61 -14.48
N ILE A 21 -30.30 8.53 -14.87
CA ILE A 21 -28.84 8.43 -14.84
C ILE A 21 -28.24 9.54 -15.71
N ASN A 22 -28.69 9.66 -16.96
CA ASN A 22 -28.22 10.70 -17.88
C ASN A 22 -28.43 12.10 -17.30
N TYR A 23 -29.56 12.37 -16.65
CA TYR A 23 -29.82 13.64 -15.98
C TYR A 23 -28.78 14.00 -14.90
N TYR A 24 -28.38 13.02 -14.07
CA TYR A 24 -27.40 13.25 -13.01
C TYR A 24 -25.95 13.26 -13.50
N HIS A 25 -25.62 12.51 -14.55
CA HIS A 25 -24.25 12.38 -15.09
C HIS A 25 -23.91 13.37 -16.21
N ASN A 26 -24.90 13.96 -16.87
CA ASN A 26 -24.68 14.95 -17.92
C ASN A 26 -23.97 16.23 -17.42
N ASN A 27 -23.31 16.93 -18.35
CA ASN A 27 -22.62 18.20 -18.11
C ASN A 27 -21.64 18.11 -16.92
N ASN A 28 -20.70 17.16 -16.99
CA ASN A 28 -19.73 16.90 -15.93
C ASN A 28 -20.40 16.64 -14.56
N MET A 29 -21.46 15.85 -14.56
CA MET A 29 -22.24 15.49 -13.36
C MET A 29 -22.79 16.69 -12.59
N ALA A 30 -23.13 17.80 -13.26
CA ALA A 30 -23.52 19.06 -12.60
C ALA A 30 -24.64 18.89 -11.55
N MET A 31 -25.63 18.04 -11.85
CA MET A 31 -26.73 17.77 -10.93
C MET A 31 -26.32 16.91 -9.74
N LEU A 32 -25.45 15.92 -9.94
CA LEU A 32 -24.91 15.10 -8.86
C LEU A 32 -23.96 15.93 -7.96
N ARG A 33 -23.08 16.75 -8.56
CA ARG A 33 -22.21 17.72 -7.87
C ARG A 33 -23.01 18.70 -7.01
N LYS A 34 -24.14 19.22 -7.52
CA LYS A 34 -25.06 20.08 -6.75
C LYS A 34 -25.57 19.43 -5.46
N ILE A 35 -25.71 18.10 -5.44
CA ILE A 35 -26.06 17.35 -4.22
C ILE A 35 -24.82 17.09 -3.36
N CYS A 36 -23.71 16.69 -3.98
CA CYS A 36 -22.49 16.26 -3.30
C CYS A 36 -21.73 17.42 -2.66
N ASP A 37 -21.44 18.50 -3.40
CA ASP A 37 -20.53 19.57 -2.96
C ASP A 37 -20.92 20.17 -1.60
N PRO A 38 -22.20 20.47 -1.31
CA PRO A 38 -22.57 20.97 0.01
C PRO A 38 -22.38 19.95 1.14
N ILE A 39 -22.45 18.65 0.84
CA ILE A 39 -22.21 17.57 1.80
C ILE A 39 -20.70 17.41 2.03
N ILE A 40 -19.91 17.36 0.95
CA ILE A 40 -18.44 17.26 0.97
C ILE A 40 -17.85 18.45 1.73
N TYR A 41 -18.30 19.67 1.43
CA TYR A 41 -17.89 20.88 2.13
C TYR A 41 -18.16 20.79 3.64
N ARG A 42 -19.37 20.37 4.03
CA ARG A 42 -19.72 20.18 5.45
C ARG A 42 -18.91 19.07 6.14
N LYS A 43 -18.42 18.08 5.38
CA LYS A 43 -17.57 17.01 5.89
C LYS A 43 -16.12 17.45 6.11
N GLY A 44 -15.68 18.53 5.47
CA GLY A 44 -14.31 19.05 5.64
C GLY A 44 -13.23 18.07 5.16
N VAL A 45 -13.51 17.35 4.07
CA VAL A 45 -12.51 16.50 3.41
C VAL A 45 -11.61 17.35 2.49
N PRO A 46 -10.33 16.99 2.31
CA PRO A 46 -9.43 17.67 1.39
C PRO A 46 -9.89 17.46 -0.06
N LEU A 47 -9.44 18.35 -0.94
CA LEU A 47 -9.84 18.35 -2.35
C LEU A 47 -9.49 17.04 -3.06
N MET A 48 -8.39 16.39 -2.69
CA MET A 48 -7.95 15.13 -3.29
C MET A 48 -8.98 13.98 -3.14
N ASP A 49 -9.84 14.03 -2.12
CA ASP A 49 -10.86 13.02 -1.86
C ASP A 49 -12.16 13.25 -2.67
N TYR A 50 -12.27 14.37 -3.40
CA TYR A 50 -13.54 14.75 -4.04
C TYR A 50 -13.94 13.78 -5.14
N ASP A 51 -12.99 13.36 -5.97
CA ASP A 51 -13.27 12.47 -7.09
C ASP A 51 -13.75 11.10 -6.61
N GLU A 52 -13.12 10.53 -5.57
CA GLU A 52 -13.56 9.28 -4.95
C GLU A 52 -14.98 9.41 -4.36
N LEU A 53 -15.31 10.56 -3.77
CA LEU A 53 -16.67 10.81 -3.28
C LEU A 53 -17.69 10.96 -4.41
N TYR A 54 -17.32 11.50 -5.57
CA TYR A 54 -18.20 11.52 -6.73
C TYR A 54 -18.45 10.12 -7.31
N ASP A 55 -17.45 9.23 -7.26
CA ASP A 55 -17.60 7.83 -7.62
C ASP A 55 -18.56 7.12 -6.66
N VAL A 56 -18.39 7.29 -5.35
CA VAL A 56 -19.33 6.77 -4.33
C VAL A 56 -20.74 7.29 -4.56
N ALA A 57 -20.90 8.56 -4.93
CA ALA A 57 -22.21 9.13 -5.23
C ALA A 57 -22.85 8.52 -6.49
N SER A 58 -22.03 8.21 -7.50
CA SER A 58 -22.48 7.55 -8.73
C SER A 58 -22.97 6.13 -8.46
N ASP A 59 -22.23 5.35 -7.68
CA ASP A 59 -22.67 4.02 -7.24
C ASP A 59 -23.96 4.10 -6.43
N THR A 60 -24.02 5.06 -5.49
CA THR A 60 -25.20 5.28 -4.65
C THR A 60 -26.43 5.67 -5.49
N LEU A 61 -26.26 6.42 -6.58
CA LEU A 61 -27.34 6.75 -7.51
C LEU A 61 -27.93 5.49 -8.13
N LEU A 62 -27.08 4.60 -8.64
CA LEU A 62 -27.52 3.36 -9.26
C LEU A 62 -28.27 2.46 -8.26
N GLU A 63 -27.70 2.26 -7.07
CA GLU A 63 -28.36 1.49 -6.01
C GLU A 63 -29.70 2.11 -5.62
N SER A 64 -29.76 3.43 -5.51
CA SER A 64 -30.98 4.17 -5.16
C SER A 64 -32.08 3.97 -6.21
N LEU A 65 -31.75 3.87 -7.50
CA LEU A 65 -32.73 3.59 -8.56
C LEU A 65 -33.34 2.20 -8.45
N GLY A 66 -32.59 1.22 -7.97
CA GLY A 66 -33.09 -0.15 -7.75
C GLY A 66 -33.98 -0.30 -6.52
N THR A 67 -33.86 0.60 -5.54
CA THR A 67 -34.59 0.50 -4.26
C THR A 67 -35.62 1.62 -4.03
N TYR A 68 -35.71 2.59 -4.93
CA TYR A 68 -36.63 3.71 -4.81
C TYR A 68 -38.09 3.26 -5.02
N ASP A 69 -38.97 3.79 -4.18
CA ASP A 69 -40.39 3.49 -4.17
C ASP A 69 -41.16 4.81 -4.12
N GLU A 70 -41.76 5.17 -5.26
CA GLU A 70 -42.50 6.42 -5.43
C GLU A 70 -43.76 6.48 -4.54
N SER A 71 -44.33 5.33 -4.17
CA SER A 71 -45.53 5.28 -3.31
C SER A 71 -45.30 5.85 -1.91
N LYS A 72 -44.04 5.97 -1.48
CA LYS A 72 -43.65 6.57 -0.21
C LYS A 72 -43.68 8.11 -0.22
N GLY A 73 -43.98 8.74 -1.36
CA GLY A 73 -44.32 10.17 -1.46
C GLY A 73 -43.13 11.14 -1.39
N SER A 74 -41.89 10.66 -1.34
CA SER A 74 -40.69 11.51 -1.41
C SER A 74 -40.18 11.63 -2.83
N GLN A 75 -39.79 12.82 -3.29
CA GLN A 75 -39.11 12.99 -4.58
C GLN A 75 -37.78 12.22 -4.62
N PHE A 76 -37.45 11.60 -5.77
CA PHE A 76 -36.22 10.81 -5.95
C PHE A 76 -34.95 11.59 -5.55
N GLY A 77 -34.81 12.85 -5.95
CA GLY A 77 -33.64 13.66 -5.59
C GLY A 77 -33.47 13.87 -4.08
N THR A 78 -34.57 13.92 -3.32
CA THR A 78 -34.53 14.01 -1.85
C THR A 78 -34.10 12.69 -1.24
N TYR A 79 -34.65 11.57 -1.75
CA TYR A 79 -34.27 10.23 -1.36
C TYR A 79 -32.77 9.97 -1.61
N LEU A 80 -32.32 10.27 -2.83
CA LEU A 80 -30.93 10.15 -3.27
C LEU A 80 -29.98 10.97 -2.41
N LYS A 81 -30.29 12.24 -2.15
CA LYS A 81 -29.49 13.11 -1.27
C LYS A 81 -29.31 12.48 0.12
N GLY A 82 -30.36 11.86 0.66
CA GLY A 82 -30.29 11.15 1.93
C GLY A 82 -29.36 9.93 1.88
N ASN A 83 -29.43 9.14 0.81
CA ASN A 83 -28.56 7.99 0.59
C ASN A 83 -27.08 8.42 0.42
N ILE A 84 -26.80 9.41 -0.43
CA ILE A 84 -25.44 9.95 -0.63
C ILE A 84 -24.85 10.45 0.69
N ASN A 85 -25.64 11.16 1.50
CA ASN A 85 -25.15 11.64 2.80
C ASN A 85 -24.76 10.50 3.76
N ARG A 86 -25.47 9.36 3.72
CA ARG A 86 -25.11 8.15 4.48
C ARG A 86 -23.87 7.47 3.90
N ALA A 87 -23.82 7.27 2.58
CA ALA A 87 -22.67 6.69 1.90
C ALA A 87 -21.38 7.48 2.19
N PHE A 88 -21.43 8.81 2.11
CA PHE A 88 -20.28 9.66 2.45
C PHE A 88 -19.92 9.58 3.93
N TYR A 89 -20.91 9.36 4.82
CA TYR A 89 -20.65 9.13 6.23
C TYR A 89 -19.88 7.84 6.46
N ASP A 90 -20.31 6.74 5.82
CA ASP A 90 -19.63 5.45 5.90
C ASP A 90 -18.23 5.52 5.30
N TRP A 91 -18.10 6.12 4.12
CA TRP A 91 -16.81 6.35 3.45
C TRP A 91 -15.84 7.14 4.34
N THR A 92 -16.28 8.30 4.86
CA THR A 92 -15.42 9.12 5.75
C THR A 92 -15.04 8.38 7.03
N ARG A 93 -15.96 7.62 7.63
CA ARG A 93 -15.68 6.80 8.82
C ARG A 93 -14.64 5.71 8.53
N ASP A 94 -14.71 5.06 7.38
CA ASP A 94 -13.90 3.89 7.08
C ASP A 94 -12.52 4.25 6.55
N ASN A 95 -12.40 5.34 5.80
CA ASN A 95 -11.13 5.82 5.25
C ASN A 95 -10.34 6.72 6.21
N ARG A 96 -10.99 7.35 7.20
CA ARG A 96 -10.31 8.25 8.16
C ARG A 96 -10.07 7.61 9.52
N ARG A 97 -9.69 6.34 9.53
CA ARG A 97 -9.29 5.65 10.76
C ARG A 97 -7.77 5.73 10.89
N PHE A 98 -7.26 5.86 12.12
CA PHE A 98 -5.81 5.87 12.43
C PHE A 98 -5.00 4.77 11.73
N LYS A 99 -5.61 3.58 11.53
CA LYS A 99 -4.95 2.46 10.84
C LYS A 99 -4.83 2.61 9.31
N ARG A 100 -5.43 3.65 8.73
CA ARG A 100 -5.48 3.91 7.28
C ARG A 100 -4.89 5.26 6.89
N CYS A 101 -4.94 6.24 7.78
CA CYS A 101 -4.34 7.55 7.55
C CYS A 101 -3.76 8.15 8.83
N ASN A 102 -2.83 9.07 8.64
CA ASN A 102 -2.26 9.87 9.72
C ASN A 102 -3.29 10.90 10.18
N LEU A 103 -3.56 10.93 11.48
CA LEU A 103 -4.54 11.83 12.10
C LEU A 103 -3.86 12.62 13.22
N THR A 104 -4.25 13.88 13.37
CA THR A 104 -3.86 14.73 14.50
C THR A 104 -5.10 15.32 15.18
N GLU A 105 -4.97 15.72 16.44
CA GLU A 105 -6.04 16.38 17.18
C GLU A 105 -6.31 17.77 16.58
N GLU A 106 -7.58 18.08 16.35
CA GLU A 106 -7.99 19.38 15.83
C GLU A 106 -7.81 20.46 16.90
N ARG A 107 -7.21 21.58 16.49
CA ARG A 107 -7.00 22.75 17.36
C ARG A 107 -7.79 23.94 16.84
N ASP A 108 -8.32 24.74 17.77
CA ASP A 108 -8.92 26.03 17.44
C ASP A 108 -7.86 27.09 17.13
N LYS A 109 -8.32 28.30 16.79
CA LYS A 109 -7.42 29.44 16.45
C LYS A 109 -6.51 29.85 17.60
N ASP A 110 -6.89 29.50 18.83
CA ASP A 110 -6.16 29.82 20.05
C ASP A 110 -5.27 28.64 20.51
N GLY A 111 -5.27 27.53 19.74
CA GLY A 111 -4.45 26.35 19.98
C GLY A 111 -5.07 25.28 20.90
N ASN A 112 -6.30 25.48 21.38
CA ASN A 112 -6.99 24.53 22.26
C ASN A 112 -7.59 23.36 21.47
N LEU A 113 -7.68 22.20 22.13
CA LEU A 113 -8.24 20.99 21.53
C LEU A 113 -9.75 21.13 21.29
N VAL A 114 -10.17 20.91 20.05
CA VAL A 114 -11.59 20.88 19.67
C VAL A 114 -12.20 19.54 20.05
N LYS A 115 -13.35 19.59 20.71
CA LYS A 115 -14.15 18.42 21.07
C LYS A 115 -15.39 18.33 20.19
N ASP A 116 -15.83 17.10 19.93
CA ASP A 116 -17.10 16.82 19.30
C ASP A 116 -18.28 17.11 20.24
N LYS A 117 -19.50 16.99 19.72
CA LYS A 117 -20.75 17.19 20.46
C LYS A 117 -20.93 16.25 21.68
N ASN A 118 -20.15 15.17 21.75
CA ASN A 118 -20.17 14.19 22.84
C ASN A 118 -18.99 14.40 23.82
N GLY A 119 -18.17 15.45 23.64
CA GLY A 119 -17.02 15.76 24.48
C GLY A 119 -15.74 14.98 24.15
N LYS A 120 -15.72 14.19 23.06
CA LYS A 120 -14.52 13.47 22.60
C LYS A 120 -13.65 14.38 21.72
N GLN A 121 -12.33 14.25 21.78
CA GLN A 121 -11.44 15.00 20.87
C GLN A 121 -11.79 14.72 19.41
N LYS A 122 -11.80 15.79 18.62
CA LYS A 122 -11.98 15.73 17.17
C LYS A 122 -10.60 15.58 16.51
N TYR A 123 -10.55 14.75 15.48
CA TYR A 123 -9.32 14.45 14.73
C TYR A 123 -9.46 14.93 13.29
N VAL A 124 -8.36 15.41 12.72
CA VAL A 124 -8.22 15.82 11.33
C VAL A 124 -7.10 15.03 10.66
N VAL A 125 -7.25 14.80 9.35
CA VAL A 125 -6.25 14.10 8.54
C VAL A 125 -5.04 15.00 8.34
N ILE A 126 -3.85 14.45 8.61
CA ILE A 126 -2.59 15.08 8.21
C ILE A 126 -2.46 14.83 6.71
N ALA A 127 -2.54 15.90 5.92
CA ALA A 127 -2.36 15.80 4.49
C ALA A 127 -0.92 15.43 4.15
N ASP A 128 -0.75 14.61 3.12
CA ASP A 128 0.56 14.29 2.58
C ASP A 128 1.18 15.55 1.97
N ILE A 129 2.50 15.64 2.06
CA ILE A 129 3.29 16.71 1.45
C ILE A 129 4.03 16.09 0.28
N SER A 130 4.10 16.80 -0.86
CA SER A 130 4.87 16.34 -2.02
C SER A 130 6.31 16.09 -1.61
N ILE A 131 6.89 14.99 -2.08
CA ILE A 131 8.32 14.71 -1.87
C ILE A 131 9.20 15.78 -2.54
N ASP A 132 8.69 16.41 -3.61
CA ASP A 132 9.33 17.49 -4.34
C ASP A 132 9.05 18.88 -3.72
N ALA A 133 8.41 18.96 -2.56
CA ALA A 133 8.17 20.25 -1.93
C ALA A 133 9.52 20.88 -1.53
N PRO A 134 9.76 22.16 -1.84
CA PRO A 134 11.01 22.83 -1.51
C PRO A 134 11.19 22.97 0.00
N ILE A 135 12.43 22.86 0.46
CA ILE A 135 12.83 23.10 1.84
C ILE A 135 13.63 24.39 1.92
N GLY A 136 13.24 25.27 2.85
CA GLY A 136 13.91 26.55 3.07
C GLY A 136 13.58 27.60 2.01
N ASP A 137 14.27 28.75 2.11
CA ASP A 137 14.04 29.89 1.22
C ASP A 137 14.82 29.79 -0.10
N GLU A 138 15.86 28.95 -0.15
CA GLU A 138 16.69 28.70 -1.34
C GLU A 138 16.23 27.39 -2.01
N SER A 139 15.61 27.54 -3.17
CA SER A 139 14.82 26.53 -3.90
C SER A 139 15.60 25.36 -4.51
N GLU A 140 16.80 25.05 -4.03
CA GLU A 140 17.64 23.97 -4.60
C GLU A 140 17.43 22.61 -3.96
N SER A 141 16.89 22.54 -2.74
CA SER A 141 16.67 21.28 -2.02
C SER A 141 15.19 20.99 -1.79
N THR A 142 14.84 19.72 -1.93
CA THR A 142 13.48 19.19 -1.75
C THR A 142 13.39 18.32 -0.48
N LEU A 143 12.17 17.99 -0.06
CA LEU A 143 11.95 16.98 0.99
C LEU A 143 12.60 15.64 0.63
N ALA A 144 12.62 15.26 -0.65
CA ALA A 144 13.25 14.04 -1.13
C ALA A 144 14.73 13.95 -0.77
N ASP A 145 15.47 15.05 -0.92
CA ASP A 145 16.92 15.10 -0.70
C ASP A 145 17.30 14.92 0.77
N MET A 146 16.35 15.18 1.67
CA MET A 146 16.55 15.08 3.13
C MET A 146 16.15 13.71 3.69
N LEU A 147 15.51 12.85 2.90
CA LEU A 147 15.10 11.52 3.35
C LEU A 147 16.27 10.54 3.25
N PRO A 148 16.84 10.07 4.38
CA PRO A 148 17.87 9.06 4.34
C PRO A 148 17.28 7.73 3.88
N SER A 149 17.99 7.02 3.01
CA SER A 149 17.67 5.62 2.73
C SER A 149 18.05 4.76 3.94
N ASP A 150 17.19 3.80 4.28
CA ASP A 150 17.51 2.71 5.22
C ASP A 150 18.36 1.61 4.57
N PHE A 151 18.61 1.71 3.26
CA PHE A 151 19.45 0.79 2.51
C PHE A 151 20.93 1.05 2.79
N ASP A 152 21.55 0.14 3.54
CA ASP A 152 22.98 0.15 3.81
C ASP A 152 23.73 -0.72 2.80
N ILE A 153 24.31 -0.06 1.79
CA ILE A 153 25.08 -0.72 0.73
C ILE A 153 26.24 -1.55 1.32
N GLU A 154 26.89 -1.07 2.39
CA GLU A 154 28.04 -1.76 2.98
C GLU A 154 27.58 -3.05 3.68
N ALA A 155 26.44 -3.01 4.39
CA ALA A 155 25.86 -4.19 5.02
C ALA A 155 25.43 -5.25 4.00
N GLU A 156 24.75 -4.81 2.93
CA GLU A 156 24.29 -5.71 1.85
C GLU A 156 25.48 -6.29 1.08
N LEU A 157 26.49 -5.48 0.77
CA LEU A 157 27.68 -5.93 0.08
C LEU A 157 28.53 -6.85 0.95
N ALA A 158 28.59 -6.64 2.28
CA ALA A 158 29.38 -7.45 3.21
C ALA A 158 29.01 -8.94 3.18
N GLU A 159 27.75 -9.30 2.93
CA GLU A 159 27.35 -10.70 2.73
C GLU A 159 27.90 -11.27 1.41
N GLU A 160 27.85 -10.48 0.32
CA GLU A 160 28.28 -10.89 -1.02
C GLU A 160 29.81 -10.95 -1.18
N ILE A 161 30.55 -10.04 -0.54
CA ILE A 161 32.02 -10.04 -0.52
C ILE A 161 32.61 -10.88 0.62
N GLY A 162 31.76 -11.53 1.43
CA GLY A 162 32.16 -12.43 2.51
C GLY A 162 32.84 -11.73 3.70
N ILE A 163 32.56 -10.44 3.92
CA ILE A 163 32.97 -9.64 5.09
C ILE A 163 31.90 -9.74 6.22
N SER A 164 30.95 -10.66 6.12
CA SER A 164 30.15 -11.07 7.28
C SER A 164 31.08 -11.61 8.37
N SER A 165 31.22 -10.82 9.44
CA SER A 165 32.20 -11.01 10.51
C SER A 165 31.79 -12.11 11.50
N ASP A 166 31.22 -13.22 11.03
CA ASP A 166 31.05 -14.36 11.91
C ASP A 166 32.42 -15.04 12.07
N SER A 167 33.13 -14.66 13.14
CA SER A 167 34.49 -15.16 13.42
C SER A 167 34.59 -16.70 13.42
N LYS A 168 33.46 -17.41 13.55
CA LYS A 168 33.37 -18.86 13.42
C LYS A 168 33.46 -19.32 11.97
N MET A 169 32.80 -18.64 11.04
CA MET A 169 32.80 -18.98 9.62
C MET A 169 34.17 -18.72 8.99
N GLU A 170 34.83 -17.61 9.34
CA GLU A 170 36.22 -17.34 8.91
C GLU A 170 37.18 -18.44 9.39
N LYS A 171 37.13 -18.79 10.68
CA LYS A 171 37.96 -19.87 11.27
C LYS A 171 37.66 -21.25 10.67
N TYR A 172 36.43 -21.48 10.22
CA TYR A 172 36.05 -22.69 9.49
C TYR A 172 36.67 -22.71 8.10
N LEU A 173 36.51 -21.62 7.34
CA LEU A 173 37.07 -21.49 6.00
C LEU A 173 38.61 -21.61 6.03
N GLU A 174 39.29 -21.06 7.04
CA GLU A 174 40.74 -21.22 7.24
C GLU A 174 41.22 -22.68 7.24
N LYS A 175 40.42 -23.62 7.76
CA LYS A 175 40.77 -25.06 7.79
C LYS A 175 40.55 -25.79 6.47
N LEU A 176 39.84 -25.18 5.53
CA LEU A 176 39.57 -25.74 4.21
C LEU A 176 40.63 -25.31 3.20
N SER A 177 41.01 -26.24 2.33
CA SER A 177 41.86 -25.96 1.18
C SER A 177 41.14 -25.06 0.17
N LYS A 178 41.89 -24.39 -0.71
CA LYS A 178 41.34 -23.51 -1.75
C LYS A 178 40.25 -24.21 -2.59
N LYS A 179 40.47 -25.46 -2.99
CA LYS A 179 39.50 -26.27 -3.74
C LYS A 179 38.24 -26.59 -2.90
N GLN A 180 38.39 -26.91 -1.63
CA GLN A 180 37.26 -27.18 -0.73
C GLN A 180 36.40 -25.94 -0.47
N ARG A 181 37.02 -24.75 -0.33
CA ARG A 181 36.29 -23.49 -0.19
C ARG A 181 35.47 -23.16 -1.44
N GLN A 182 36.03 -23.37 -2.63
CA GLN A 182 35.30 -23.18 -3.88
C GLN A 182 34.09 -24.11 -3.98
N VAL A 183 34.24 -25.39 -3.62
CA VAL A 183 33.12 -26.33 -3.56
C VAL A 183 32.06 -25.88 -2.56
N ALA A 184 32.45 -25.43 -1.36
CA ALA A 184 31.52 -24.95 -0.35
C ALA A 184 30.78 -23.66 -0.78
N GLY A 185 31.47 -22.74 -1.44
CA GLY A 185 30.88 -21.52 -2.01
C GLY A 185 29.81 -21.84 -3.05
N TYR A 186 30.15 -22.66 -4.06
CA TYR A 186 29.16 -23.05 -5.08
C TYR A 186 27.96 -23.83 -4.50
N LEU A 187 28.15 -24.59 -3.42
CA LEU A 187 27.03 -25.21 -2.71
C LEU A 187 26.11 -24.19 -2.03
N SER A 188 26.69 -23.12 -1.46
CA SER A 188 25.95 -22.00 -0.88
C SER A 188 25.15 -21.25 -1.95
N ASP A 189 25.75 -21.06 -3.12
CA ASP A 189 25.13 -20.39 -4.28
C ASP A 189 24.08 -21.28 -4.99
N GLY A 190 23.87 -22.52 -4.53
CA GLY A 190 22.82 -23.42 -5.01
C GLY A 190 23.17 -24.30 -6.22
N TYR A 191 24.45 -24.36 -6.63
CA TYR A 191 24.88 -25.20 -7.74
C TYR A 191 24.75 -26.70 -7.44
N LYS A 192 24.43 -27.48 -8.47
CA LYS A 192 24.34 -28.95 -8.38
C LYS A 192 25.73 -29.58 -8.40
N PRO A 193 25.92 -30.75 -7.78
CA PRO A 193 27.21 -31.45 -7.78
C PRO A 193 27.81 -31.68 -9.17
N SER A 194 26.98 -31.93 -10.19
CA SER A 194 27.44 -32.05 -11.58
C SER A 194 28.06 -30.76 -12.10
N GLU A 195 27.38 -29.62 -11.87
CA GLU A 195 27.81 -28.30 -12.32
C GLU A 195 29.11 -27.88 -11.63
N ILE A 196 29.24 -28.18 -10.33
CA ILE A 196 30.46 -27.88 -9.56
C ILE A 196 31.66 -28.67 -10.07
N LYS A 197 31.48 -29.96 -10.37
CA LYS A 197 32.54 -30.82 -10.92
C LYS A 197 33.00 -30.32 -12.29
N ASP A 198 32.05 -29.94 -13.13
CA ASP A 198 32.34 -29.43 -14.48
C ASP A 198 33.06 -28.07 -14.43
N LEU A 199 32.62 -27.15 -13.56
CA LEU A 199 33.21 -25.82 -13.35
C LEU A 199 34.63 -25.88 -12.77
N LEU A 200 34.87 -26.79 -11.83
CA LEU A 200 36.17 -26.93 -11.17
C LEU A 200 37.10 -27.92 -11.86
N HIS A 201 36.62 -28.58 -12.93
CA HIS A 201 37.33 -29.65 -13.63
C HIS A 201 37.91 -30.72 -12.68
N ILE A 202 37.09 -31.16 -11.72
CA ILE A 202 37.47 -32.17 -10.72
C ILE A 202 36.70 -33.47 -10.93
N SER A 203 37.36 -34.59 -10.64
CA SER A 203 36.74 -35.91 -10.71
C SER A 203 35.73 -36.16 -9.59
N GLU A 204 34.84 -37.14 -9.77
CA GLU A 204 33.90 -37.57 -8.74
C GLU A 204 34.59 -37.90 -7.41
N LYS A 205 35.77 -38.54 -7.49
CA LYS A 205 36.55 -38.92 -6.34
C LYS A 205 37.09 -37.70 -5.60
N GLU A 206 37.67 -36.74 -6.32
CA GLU A 206 38.17 -35.50 -5.73
C GLU A 206 37.04 -34.65 -5.13
N TYR A 207 35.87 -34.63 -5.77
CA TYR A 207 34.68 -33.97 -5.22
C TYR A 207 34.22 -34.63 -3.92
N SER A 208 34.16 -35.96 -3.88
CA SER A 208 33.82 -36.73 -2.68
C SER A 208 34.82 -36.48 -1.54
N ASP A 209 36.12 -36.46 -1.85
CA ASP A 209 37.17 -36.15 -0.88
C ASP A 209 37.05 -34.71 -0.34
N CYS A 210 36.71 -33.74 -1.21
CA CYS A 210 36.40 -32.38 -0.79
C CYS A 210 35.18 -32.35 0.14
N MET A 211 34.12 -33.09 -0.19
CA MET A 211 32.90 -33.13 0.60
C MET A 211 33.09 -33.80 1.96
N MET A 212 33.92 -34.84 2.05
CA MET A 212 34.31 -35.45 3.33
C MET A 212 35.08 -34.48 4.22
N ALA A 213 35.96 -33.65 3.65
CA ALA A 213 36.70 -32.64 4.39
C ALA A 213 35.81 -31.49 4.85
N ILE A 214 34.94 -30.98 3.98
CA ILE A 214 33.94 -29.95 4.29
C ILE A 214 33.03 -30.43 5.44
N ARG A 215 32.62 -31.70 5.39
CA ARG A 215 31.73 -32.34 6.39
C ARG A 215 32.45 -32.95 7.59
N SER A 216 33.77 -32.85 7.66
CA SER A 216 34.54 -33.46 8.74
C SER A 216 34.20 -32.79 10.07
N TYR A 217 33.94 -33.60 11.10
CA TYR A 217 33.63 -33.09 12.44
C TYR A 217 34.74 -32.16 12.98
N LYS A 218 36.01 -32.40 12.61
CA LYS A 218 37.15 -31.54 12.97
C LYS A 218 37.00 -30.10 12.47
N ASN A 219 36.28 -29.92 11.35
CA ASN A 219 36.03 -28.64 10.71
C ASN A 219 34.68 -28.09 11.18
N ILE A 220 33.60 -28.88 11.10
CA ILE A 220 32.24 -28.45 11.50
C ILE A 220 32.14 -28.05 12.98
N LYS A 221 32.93 -28.64 13.89
CA LYS A 221 32.87 -28.30 15.33
C LYS A 221 33.04 -26.80 15.63
N ILE A 222 33.67 -26.02 14.75
CA ILE A 222 33.80 -24.56 14.95
C ILE A 222 32.46 -23.83 14.74
N LEU A 223 31.61 -24.39 13.88
CA LEU A 223 30.29 -23.85 13.54
C LEU A 223 29.20 -24.27 14.55
N LEU A 224 29.47 -25.30 15.36
CA LEU A 224 28.62 -25.77 16.46
C LEU A 224 28.91 -25.00 17.75
#